data_AF-A0A2K8X222-F1
#
_entry.id   AF-A0A2K8X222-F1
#
_cell.length_a   1.000
_cell.length_b   1.000
_cell.length_c   1.000
_cell.angle_alpha   90.00
_cell.angle_beta   90.00
_cell.angle_gamma   90.00
#
_symmetry.space_group_name_H-M   'P 1'
#
loop_
_entity.id
_entity.type
_entity.pdbx_description
1 polymer ?
#
loop_
_entity_poly.entity_id
_entity_poly.type
_entity_poly.pdbx_seq_one_letter_code
_entity_poly.pdbx_strand_id
1 'polypeptide(L)'
;MLFGNNGVINLLFFTLVHDINASNKSLHKKEFNLEFDIQWVTSGEHWEAFAQKIKPNEKIGAYTSVNVRKIFFRHIDTERRILGAINQNTVKHEFGHTIGGDDEYGNDYKRAEDRTKYESRYVKDNNALMNIGNNLRNRYIDEIKSELNKMIPNVTFVSILE
;
A
#
# COMPACT_ATOMS: atom_id res chain seq x y z
N MET A 1 18.86 -2.62 13.77
CA MET A 1 17.47 -2.54 14.25
C MET A 1 16.79 -3.80 13.75
N LEU A 2 16.56 -4.76 14.64
CA LEU A 2 16.07 -6.10 14.32
C LEU A 2 14.55 -6.02 14.04
N PHE A 3 14.13 -6.22 12.80
CA PHE A 3 12.73 -6.52 12.51
C PHE A 3 12.49 -8.01 12.79
N GLY A 4 12.32 -8.33 14.07
CA GLY A 4 11.92 -9.65 14.55
C GLY A 4 10.41 -9.82 14.45
N ASN A 5 9.96 -10.20 13.26
CA ASN A 5 8.79 -11.00 12.90
C ASN A 5 8.50 -10.65 11.44
N ASN A 6 8.67 -11.62 10.54
CA ASN A 6 8.28 -11.49 9.14
C ASN A 6 6.80 -11.13 9.11
N GLY A 7 6.50 -9.85 8.84
CA GLY A 7 5.13 -9.39 8.69
C GLY A 7 4.63 -9.82 7.34
N VAL A 8 4.01 -11.00 7.26
CA VAL A 8 3.33 -11.44 6.05
C VAL A 8 1.97 -10.78 6.02
N ILE A 9 1.71 -9.95 5.02
CA ILE A 9 0.34 -9.53 4.70
C ILE A 9 -0.23 -10.65 3.84
N ASN A 10 -1.15 -11.42 4.43
CA ASN A 10 -1.94 -12.40 3.71
C ASN A 10 -3.21 -11.73 3.21
N LEU A 11 -3.39 -11.74 1.90
CA LEU A 11 -4.66 -11.35 1.29
C LEU A 11 -5.36 -12.59 0.78
N LEU A 12 -6.62 -12.76 1.19
CA LEU A 12 -7.48 -13.82 0.67
C LEU A 12 -8.27 -13.27 -0.53
N PHE A 13 -8.01 -13.86 -1.69
CA PHE A 13 -8.80 -13.61 -2.89
C PHE A 13 -9.58 -14.86 -3.27
N PHE A 14 -10.82 -14.66 -3.70
CA PHE A 14 -11.63 -15.70 -4.31
C PHE A 14 -11.95 -15.34 -5.75
N THR A 15 -11.94 -16.35 -6.60
CA THR A 15 -12.22 -16.22 -8.02
C THR A 15 -13.65 -16.62 -8.33
N LEU A 16 -14.29 -15.79 -9.13
CA LEU A 16 -15.56 -16.03 -9.78
C LEU A 16 -15.33 -16.12 -11.28
N VAL A 17 -16.02 -17.06 -11.89
CA VAL A 17 -15.86 -17.38 -13.31
C VAL A 17 -17.21 -17.16 -13.98
N HIS A 18 -17.24 -16.28 -14.99
CA HIS A 18 -18.48 -15.76 -15.55
C HIS A 18 -19.04 -16.60 -16.71
N ASP A 19 -18.23 -17.41 -17.41
CA ASP A 19 -18.69 -18.21 -18.56
C ASP A 19 -18.16 -19.64 -18.51
N ILE A 20 -19.05 -20.63 -18.32
CA ILE A 20 -18.72 -22.06 -18.20
C ILE A 20 -18.13 -22.69 -19.48
N ASN A 21 -18.23 -22.01 -20.61
CA ASN A 21 -17.84 -22.55 -21.93
C ASN A 21 -16.44 -22.08 -22.37
N ALA A 22 -15.90 -21.00 -21.79
CA ALA A 22 -14.60 -20.43 -22.15
C ALA A 22 -13.57 -20.45 -20.99
N SER A 23 -13.95 -20.97 -19.83
CA SER A 23 -13.16 -20.85 -18.60
C SER A 23 -12.85 -22.21 -17.96
N ASN A 24 -11.71 -22.25 -17.29
CA ASN A 24 -11.25 -23.43 -16.60
C ASN A 24 -12.12 -23.68 -15.34
N LYS A 25 -13.07 -24.64 -15.44
CA LYS A 25 -14.00 -25.00 -14.35
C LYS A 25 -13.31 -25.29 -13.00
N SER A 26 -12.03 -25.68 -13.00
CA SER A 26 -11.26 -25.91 -11.78
C SER A 26 -11.01 -24.65 -10.94
N LEU A 27 -11.20 -23.46 -11.52
CA LEU A 27 -10.99 -22.15 -10.87
C LEU A 27 -12.25 -21.57 -10.22
N HIS A 28 -13.43 -22.22 -10.31
CA HIS A 28 -14.63 -21.67 -9.66
C HIS A 28 -14.49 -21.72 -8.13
N LYS A 29 -14.68 -20.57 -7.45
CA LYS A 29 -14.70 -20.45 -5.99
C LYS A 29 -13.42 -20.98 -5.32
N LYS A 30 -12.30 -20.92 -6.04
CA LYS A 30 -10.98 -21.19 -5.46
C LYS A 30 -10.54 -19.98 -4.66
N GLU A 31 -9.97 -20.27 -3.51
CA GLU A 31 -9.25 -19.32 -2.68
C GLU A 31 -7.79 -19.33 -3.08
N PHE A 32 -7.21 -18.14 -3.14
CA PHE A 32 -5.78 -17.93 -3.35
C PHE A 32 -5.29 -16.94 -2.31
N ASN A 33 -4.23 -17.33 -1.63
CA ASN A 33 -3.50 -16.43 -0.76
C ASN A 33 -2.49 -15.68 -1.61
N LEU A 34 -2.56 -14.35 -1.59
CA LEU A 34 -1.50 -13.51 -2.08
C LEU A 34 -0.68 -13.04 -0.89
N GLU A 35 0.60 -13.38 -0.92
CA GLU A 35 1.56 -13.08 0.13
C GLU A 35 2.53 -12.01 -0.37
N PHE A 36 2.68 -10.93 0.39
CA PHE A 36 3.71 -9.93 0.15
C PHE A 36 4.88 -10.21 1.08
N ASP A 37 6.04 -10.50 0.50
CA ASP A 37 7.29 -10.68 1.23
C ASP A 37 8.21 -9.46 1.04
N ILE A 38 8.90 -9.09 2.12
CA ILE A 38 9.92 -8.05 2.12
C ILE A 38 11.26 -8.74 2.28
N GLN A 39 11.96 -8.90 1.16
CA GLN A 39 13.26 -9.53 1.14
C GLN A 39 14.36 -8.50 0.88
N TRP A 40 15.44 -8.59 1.66
CA TRP A 40 16.67 -7.87 1.35
C TRP A 40 17.43 -8.64 0.27
N VAL A 41 17.51 -8.06 -0.91
CA VAL A 41 18.21 -8.65 -2.06
C VAL A 41 19.30 -7.71 -2.56
N THR A 42 20.36 -8.27 -3.14
CA THR A 42 21.44 -7.51 -3.79
C THR A 42 21.25 -7.38 -5.31
N SER A 43 20.23 -8.06 -5.86
CA SER A 43 19.88 -8.05 -7.28
C SER A 43 18.47 -8.60 -7.49
N GLY A 44 17.75 -8.11 -8.50
CA GLY A 44 16.39 -8.57 -8.82
C GLY A 44 15.33 -7.93 -7.93
N GLU A 45 15.66 -6.81 -7.31
CA GLU A 45 14.77 -6.03 -6.46
C GLU A 45 13.59 -5.47 -7.24
N HIS A 46 12.41 -5.51 -6.61
CA HIS A 46 11.24 -4.80 -7.13
C HIS A 46 11.25 -3.32 -6.77
N TRP A 47 11.82 -2.98 -5.61
CA TRP A 47 11.92 -1.62 -5.07
C TRP A 47 13.27 -1.42 -4.40
N GLU A 48 13.83 -0.21 -4.55
CA GLU A 48 15.03 0.20 -3.83
C GLU A 48 14.65 1.02 -2.59
N ALA A 49 15.08 0.56 -1.41
CA ALA A 49 14.78 1.21 -0.14
C ALA A 49 16.00 1.94 0.45
N PHE A 50 15.85 3.24 0.69
CA PHE A 50 16.89 4.10 1.27
C PHE A 50 16.54 4.45 2.71
N ALA A 51 17.32 3.96 3.67
CA ALA A 51 17.17 4.34 5.08
C ALA A 51 18.32 5.25 5.51
N GLN A 52 18.01 6.48 5.91
CA GLN A 52 19.02 7.48 6.28
C GLN A 52 18.87 7.95 7.74
N LYS A 53 19.99 8.01 8.47
CA LYS A 53 20.05 8.76 9.73
C LYS A 53 20.28 10.24 9.42
N ILE A 54 19.44 11.11 9.99
CA ILE A 54 19.47 12.56 9.73
C ILE A 54 19.94 13.31 10.97
N LYS A 55 20.41 14.55 10.75
CA LYS A 55 20.81 15.43 11.86
C LYS A 55 19.57 15.90 12.65
N PRO A 56 19.72 16.28 13.93
CA PRO A 56 18.58 16.70 14.77
C PRO A 56 17.71 17.82 14.19
N ASN A 57 18.27 18.68 13.34
CA ASN A 57 17.58 19.84 12.78
C ASN A 57 17.10 19.63 11.33
N GLU A 58 17.37 18.48 10.73
CA GLU A 58 16.89 18.16 9.38
C GLU A 58 15.42 17.73 9.44
N LYS A 59 14.55 18.44 8.72
CA LYS A 59 13.11 18.14 8.63
C LYS A 59 12.77 17.58 7.25
N ILE A 60 13.24 16.37 6.99
CA ILE A 60 12.96 15.64 5.76
C ILE A 60 12.13 14.41 6.16
N GLY A 61 10.91 14.28 5.61
CA GLY A 61 10.05 13.13 5.87
C GLY A 61 10.35 11.96 4.92
N ALA A 62 9.75 10.82 5.22
CA ALA A 62 9.66 9.73 4.26
C ALA A 62 8.88 10.14 3.00
N TYR A 63 9.17 9.46 1.89
CA TYR A 63 8.39 9.57 0.66
C TYR A 63 8.66 8.39 -0.27
N THR A 64 7.68 8.11 -1.13
CA THR A 64 7.75 7.09 -2.15
C THR A 64 7.73 7.71 -3.55
N SER A 65 8.62 7.22 -4.42
CA SER A 65 8.69 7.63 -5.82
C SER A 65 8.37 6.45 -6.72
N VAL A 66 7.07 6.28 -7.00
CA VAL A 66 6.52 5.10 -7.69
C VAL A 66 7.13 4.88 -9.07
N ASN A 67 7.29 5.93 -9.86
CA ASN A 67 7.79 5.85 -11.25
C ASN A 67 9.21 5.25 -11.37
N VAL A 68 10.05 5.43 -10.35
CA VAL A 68 11.42 4.90 -10.32
C VAL A 68 11.58 3.78 -9.29
N ARG A 69 10.47 3.34 -8.68
CA ARG A 69 10.41 2.27 -7.67
C ARG A 69 11.39 2.47 -6.51
N LYS A 70 11.40 3.68 -5.96
CA LYS A 70 12.23 4.04 -4.79
C LYS A 70 11.37 4.42 -3.60
N ILE A 71 11.77 3.96 -2.43
CA ILE A 71 11.17 4.35 -1.14
C ILE A 71 12.25 4.90 -0.22
N PHE A 72 11.96 6.04 0.40
CA PHE A 72 12.93 6.77 1.21
C PHE A 72 12.42 6.88 2.64
N PHE A 73 13.20 6.39 3.59
CA PHE A 73 12.94 6.43 5.03
C PHE A 73 14.03 7.19 5.75
N ARG A 74 13.67 7.77 6.89
CA ARG A 74 14.55 8.33 7.90
C ARG A 74 14.41 7.54 9.19
N HIS A 75 15.44 7.58 10.04
CA HIS A 75 15.38 6.87 11.32
C HIS A 75 14.17 7.27 12.19
N ILE A 76 13.73 8.53 12.09
CA ILE A 76 12.53 9.04 12.79
C ILE A 76 11.21 8.49 12.25
N ASP A 77 11.17 8.00 11.01
CA ASP A 77 9.93 7.50 10.40
C ASP A 77 9.52 6.12 10.92
N THR A 78 10.41 5.46 11.66
CA THR A 78 10.11 4.21 12.36
C THR A 78 9.16 4.42 13.55
N GLU A 79 9.04 5.66 14.02
CA GLU A 79 8.12 6.03 15.08
C GLU A 79 6.74 6.37 14.51
N ARG A 80 5.69 6.07 15.30
CA ARG A 80 4.32 6.46 14.93
C ARG A 80 4.19 7.97 14.99
N ARG A 81 3.75 8.59 13.90
CA ARG A 81 3.51 10.03 13.81
C ARG A 81 2.18 10.37 14.46
N ILE A 82 2.22 11.04 15.60
CA ILE A 82 1.04 11.55 16.31
C ILE A 82 1.16 13.07 16.44
N LEU A 83 0.35 13.81 15.67
CA LEU A 83 0.37 15.27 15.65
C LEU A 83 -1.02 15.84 15.36
N GLY A 84 -1.65 16.45 16.35
CA GLY A 84 -3.04 16.92 16.22
C GLY A 84 -3.96 15.76 15.87
N ALA A 85 -4.66 15.86 14.73
CA ALA A 85 -5.52 14.79 14.21
C ALA A 85 -4.75 13.66 13.49
N ILE A 86 -3.47 13.87 13.17
CA ILE A 86 -2.64 12.88 12.48
C ILE A 86 -2.26 11.77 13.45
N ASN A 87 -2.47 10.54 13.02
CA ASN A 87 -2.17 9.33 13.77
C ASN A 87 -1.77 8.20 12.81
N GLN A 88 -0.51 8.16 12.41
CA GLN A 88 -0.08 7.41 11.24
C GLN A 88 1.21 6.61 11.48
N ASN A 89 1.28 5.41 10.91
CA ASN A 89 2.53 4.68 10.78
C ASN A 89 3.14 5.01 9.40
N THR A 90 4.16 5.87 9.39
CA THR A 90 4.80 6.36 8.16
C THR A 90 5.33 5.21 7.30
N VAL A 91 6.02 4.23 7.89
CA VAL A 91 6.55 3.07 7.14
C VAL A 91 5.44 2.32 6.41
N LYS A 92 4.33 2.02 7.09
CA LYS A 92 3.19 1.32 6.48
C LYS A 92 2.52 2.15 5.39
N HIS A 93 2.41 3.45 5.59
CA HIS A 93 1.83 4.35 4.60
C HIS A 93 2.66 4.39 3.31
N GLU A 94 3.97 4.60 3.42
CA GLU A 94 4.86 4.61 2.27
C GLU A 94 4.91 3.25 1.56
N PHE A 95 4.85 2.15 2.33
CA PHE A 95 4.68 0.83 1.75
C PHE A 95 3.37 0.71 0.96
N GLY A 96 2.28 1.34 1.42
CA GLY A 96 1.01 1.38 0.69
C GLY A 96 1.13 1.94 -0.73
N HIS A 97 1.97 2.96 -0.93
CA HIS A 97 2.27 3.48 -2.28
C HIS A 97 2.98 2.45 -3.17
N THR A 98 3.74 1.51 -2.59
CA THR A 98 4.45 0.49 -3.38
C THR A 98 3.53 -0.55 -4.01
N ILE A 99 2.31 -0.67 -3.49
CA ILE A 99 1.27 -1.58 -3.96
C ILE A 99 0.10 -0.87 -4.63
N GLY A 100 0.25 0.42 -4.97
CA GLY A 100 -0.75 1.17 -5.72
C GLY A 100 -1.71 2.03 -4.90
N GLY A 101 -1.47 2.19 -3.60
CA GLY A 101 -2.26 3.11 -2.78
C GLY A 101 -1.91 4.56 -3.11
N ASP A 102 -2.90 5.38 -3.47
CA ASP A 102 -2.72 6.84 -3.55
C ASP A 102 -2.98 7.52 -2.20
N ASP A 103 -2.43 8.73 -2.04
CA ASP A 103 -2.75 9.61 -0.91
C ASP A 103 -4.22 9.97 -0.86
N GLU A 104 -4.83 9.80 0.31
CA GLU A 104 -6.24 10.07 0.57
C GLU A 104 -6.47 11.33 1.41
N TYR A 105 -5.41 12.06 1.74
CA TYR A 105 -5.49 13.25 2.59
C TYR A 105 -6.33 14.37 1.97
N GLY A 106 -7.03 15.09 2.85
CA GLY A 106 -7.66 16.36 2.51
C GLY A 106 -6.62 17.45 2.25
N ASN A 107 -7.02 18.46 1.50
CA ASN A 107 -6.12 19.54 1.08
C ASN A 107 -5.46 20.26 2.27
N ASP A 108 -6.11 20.31 3.42
CA ASP A 108 -5.57 20.91 4.65
C ASP A 108 -4.31 20.19 5.18
N TYR A 109 -4.20 18.89 4.92
CA TYR A 109 -3.09 18.05 5.38
C TYR A 109 -1.98 17.89 4.34
N LYS A 110 -2.21 18.37 3.10
CA LYS A 110 -1.21 18.36 2.03
C LYS A 110 -0.19 19.49 2.20
N ARG A 111 0.99 19.30 1.60
CA ARG A 111 1.99 20.35 1.44
C ARG A 111 1.38 21.55 0.71
N ALA A 112 1.88 22.76 1.01
CA ALA A 112 1.35 24.00 0.45
C ALA A 112 1.24 23.96 -1.09
N GLU A 113 2.26 23.43 -1.77
CA GLU A 113 2.29 23.23 -3.23
C GLU A 113 1.27 22.22 -3.77
N ASP A 114 0.77 21.32 -2.92
CA ASP A 114 -0.13 20.22 -3.28
C ASP A 114 -1.60 20.50 -2.91
N ARG A 115 -1.89 21.62 -2.22
CA ARG A 115 -3.25 21.95 -1.71
C ARG A 115 -4.29 22.21 -2.80
N THR A 116 -3.86 22.52 -4.01
CA THR A 116 -4.74 22.74 -5.16
C THR A 116 -4.95 21.48 -5.99
N LYS A 117 -4.28 20.36 -5.67
CA LYS A 117 -4.44 19.09 -6.36
C LYS A 117 -5.74 18.41 -5.96
N TYR A 118 -6.16 17.47 -6.80
CA TYR A 118 -7.32 16.57 -6.62
C TYR A 118 -7.51 16.14 -5.16
N GLU A 119 -8.72 16.30 -4.64
CA GLU A 119 -9.11 15.79 -3.33
C GLU A 119 -9.68 14.38 -3.49
N SER A 120 -9.12 13.43 -2.74
CA SER A 120 -9.54 12.03 -2.81
C SER A 120 -11.01 11.87 -2.45
N ARG A 121 -11.72 10.99 -3.18
CA ARG A 121 -13.09 10.57 -2.80
C ARG A 121 -13.18 9.98 -1.39
N TYR A 122 -12.04 9.55 -0.81
CA TYR A 122 -11.94 8.97 0.52
C TYR A 122 -11.45 9.96 1.60
N VAL A 123 -11.40 11.27 1.29
CA VAL A 123 -10.90 12.31 2.19
C VAL A 123 -11.53 12.30 3.59
N LYS A 124 -12.80 11.91 3.69
CA LYS A 124 -13.54 11.88 4.97
C LYS A 124 -13.18 10.68 5.86
N ASP A 125 -12.51 9.66 5.33
CA ASP A 125 -12.08 8.48 6.07
C ASP A 125 -10.74 8.72 6.76
N ASN A 126 -10.73 9.61 7.77
CA ASN A 126 -9.51 10.05 8.46
C ASN A 126 -8.79 8.92 9.22
N ASN A 127 -9.48 7.81 9.49
CA ASN A 127 -8.88 6.67 10.18
C ASN A 127 -8.04 5.79 9.25
N ALA A 128 -8.11 6.02 7.94
CA ALA A 128 -7.49 5.16 6.94
C ALA A 128 -5.97 5.38 6.84
N LEU A 129 -5.22 4.32 6.56
CA LEU A 129 -3.75 4.33 6.50
C LEU A 129 -3.18 5.23 5.39
N MET A 130 -3.85 5.32 4.24
CA MET A 130 -3.47 6.21 3.14
C MET A 130 -3.98 7.64 3.35
N ASN A 131 -4.70 7.90 4.45
CA ASN A 131 -5.04 9.23 4.97
C ASN A 131 -4.24 9.47 6.27
N ILE A 132 -4.72 10.36 7.13
CA ILE A 132 -4.05 10.73 8.39
C ILE A 132 -4.14 9.67 9.50
N GLY A 133 -4.65 8.48 9.21
CA GLY A 133 -4.92 7.42 10.17
C GLY A 133 -3.96 6.24 10.08
N ASN A 134 -4.39 5.10 10.63
CA ASN A 134 -3.52 3.91 10.75
C ASN A 134 -4.25 2.59 10.49
N ASN A 135 -5.47 2.62 9.96
CA ASN A 135 -6.28 1.43 9.75
C ASN A 135 -6.27 1.04 8.26
N LEU A 136 -6.08 -0.25 7.98
CA LEU A 136 -6.15 -0.79 6.62
C LEU A 136 -7.58 -0.72 6.07
N ARG A 137 -7.70 -0.74 4.74
CA ARG A 137 -8.96 -0.72 4.01
C ARG A 137 -8.87 -1.64 2.81
N ASN A 138 -9.97 -2.32 2.48
CA ASN A 138 -10.03 -3.27 1.36
C ASN A 138 -9.73 -2.61 0.01
N ARG A 139 -9.95 -1.29 -0.12
CA ARG A 139 -9.64 -0.54 -1.34
C ARG A 139 -8.15 -0.43 -1.66
N TYR A 140 -7.26 -0.62 -0.67
CA TYR A 140 -5.81 -0.53 -0.90
C TYR A 140 -5.23 -1.67 -1.73
N ILE A 141 -6.05 -2.69 -2.00
CA ILE A 141 -5.68 -3.85 -2.82
C ILE A 141 -6.48 -3.87 -4.12
N ASP A 142 -7.19 -2.78 -4.46
CA ASP A 142 -7.97 -2.68 -5.69
C ASP A 142 -7.07 -2.70 -6.93
N GLU A 143 -5.88 -2.10 -6.87
CA GLU A 143 -4.91 -2.17 -7.98
C GLU A 143 -4.40 -3.59 -8.19
N ILE A 144 -3.99 -4.27 -7.11
CA ILE A 144 -3.59 -5.68 -7.15
C ILE A 144 -4.71 -6.54 -7.77
N LYS A 145 -5.95 -6.35 -7.30
CA LYS A 145 -7.13 -7.03 -7.85
C LYS A 145 -7.32 -6.75 -9.35
N SER A 146 -7.12 -5.49 -9.78
CA SER A 146 -7.22 -5.08 -11.18
C SER A 146 -6.17 -5.79 -12.04
N GLU A 147 -4.93 -5.89 -11.57
CA GLU A 147 -3.88 -6.63 -12.27
C GLU A 147 -4.17 -8.13 -12.34
N LEU A 148 -4.62 -8.75 -11.24
CA LEU A 148 -5.01 -10.17 -11.23
C LEU A 148 -6.12 -10.47 -12.25
N ASN A 149 -7.11 -9.58 -12.37
CA ASN A 149 -8.20 -9.70 -13.35
C ASN A 149 -7.73 -9.62 -14.80
N LYS A 150 -6.54 -9.07 -15.08
CA LYS A 150 -5.96 -9.02 -16.43
C LYS A 150 -5.17 -10.28 -16.79
N MET A 151 -4.71 -11.04 -15.79
CA MET A 151 -3.83 -12.19 -16.02
C MET A 151 -4.57 -13.41 -16.57
N ILE A 152 -5.85 -13.59 -16.21
CA ILE A 152 -6.65 -14.74 -16.62
C ILE A 152 -7.94 -14.26 -17.28
N PRO A 153 -8.09 -14.44 -18.61
CA PRO A 153 -9.32 -14.06 -19.30
C PRO A 153 -10.55 -14.75 -18.70
N ASN A 154 -11.66 -14.02 -18.62
CA ASN A 154 -12.96 -14.51 -18.13
C ASN A 154 -12.99 -14.95 -16.66
N VAL A 155 -12.01 -14.53 -15.86
CA VAL A 155 -11.95 -14.73 -14.40
C VAL A 155 -12.02 -13.39 -13.69
N THR A 156 -12.78 -13.32 -12.60
CA THR A 156 -12.91 -12.15 -11.74
C THR A 156 -12.52 -12.50 -10.31
N PHE A 157 -11.45 -11.87 -9.82
CA PHE A 157 -11.00 -11.92 -8.45
C PHE A 157 -11.77 -10.91 -7.59
N VAL A 158 -12.17 -11.36 -6.41
CA VAL A 158 -12.78 -10.56 -5.36
C VAL A 158 -11.96 -10.76 -4.09
N SER A 159 -11.74 -9.69 -3.34
CA SER A 159 -10.93 -9.69 -2.13
C SER A 159 -11.76 -9.50 -0.87
N ILE A 160 -11.32 -10.13 0.21
CA ILE A 160 -11.71 -9.79 1.59
C ILE A 160 -10.44 -9.43 2.36
N LEU A 161 -10.51 -8.35 3.13
CA LEU A 161 -9.55 -8.07 4.19
C LEU A 161 -10.22 -8.50 5.49
N GLU A 162 -9.63 -9.51 6.17
CA GLU A 162 -10.04 -9.94 7.50
C GLU A 162 -9.14 -9.34 8.58
#